data_AF-A0A3C2CMD9-F1
#
_entry.id   AF-A0A3C2CMD9-F1
#
_cell.length_a   1.000
_cell.length_b   1.000
_cell.length_c   1.000
_cell.angle_alpha   90.00
_cell.angle_beta   90.00
_cell.angle_gamma   90.00
#
_symmetry.space_group_name_H-M   'P 1'
#
loop_
_entity.id
_entity.type
_entity.pdbx_description
1 polymer ?
#
loop_
_entity_poly.entity_id
_entity_poly.type
_entity_poly.pdbx_seq_one_letter_code
_entity_poly.pdbx_strand_id
1 'polypeptide(L)' 'MRILVVDDEPDLVTALERGLKREGYAVDTATRGEEALAKASWNPYDLV' A
#
# COMPACT_ATOMS: atom_id res chain seq x y z
N MET A 1 -1.98 10.93 -6.33
CA MET A 1 -2.47 10.39 -5.06
C MET A 1 -1.64 9.18 -4.68
N ARG A 2 -1.34 9.02 -3.39
CA ARG A 2 -0.55 7.91 -2.84
C ARG A 2 -1.41 7.05 -1.92
N ILE A 3 -1.38 5.75 -2.15
CA ILE A 3 -2.18 4.74 -1.43
C ILE A 3 -1.23 3.77 -0.73
N LEU A 4 -1.53 3.43 0.52
CA LEU A 4 -0.87 2.35 1.26
C LEU A 4 -1.81 1.14 1.30
N VAL A 5 -1.43 0.02 0.70
CA VAL A 5 -2.21 -1.23 0.79
C VAL A 5 -1.65 -2.10 1.90
N VAL A 6 -2.48 -2.49 2.86
CA VAL A 6 -2.08 -3.32 4.01
C VAL A 6 -2.92 -4.59 4.08
N ASP A 7 -2.30 -5.74 3.84
CA ASP A 7 -2.97 -7.04 3.88
C ASP A 7 -1.94 -8.15 4.15
N ASP A 8 -2.27 -9.15 4.97
CA ASP A 8 -1.34 -10.23 5.32
C ASP A 8 -1.23 -11.31 4.24
N GLU A 9 -2.07 -11.26 3.19
CA GLU A 9 -2.02 -12.12 2.00
C GLU A 9 -1.16 -11.49 0.88
N PRO A 10 0.09 -11.96 0.64
CA PRO A 10 1.02 -11.30 -0.29
C PRO A 10 0.53 -11.29 -1.74
N ASP A 11 -0.26 -12.29 -2.13
CA ASP A 11 -0.82 -12.41 -3.47
C ASP A 11 -1.88 -11.33 -3.72
N LEU A 12 -2.72 -11.03 -2.72
CA LEU A 12 -3.71 -9.96 -2.78
C LEU A 12 -3.05 -8.59 -2.85
N VAL A 13 -2.05 -8.35 -1.99
CA VAL A 13 -1.23 -7.12 -2.00
C VAL A 13 -0.63 -6.88 -3.39
N THR A 14 -0.03 -7.92 -3.99
CA THR A 14 0.59 -7.85 -5.32
C THR A 14 -0.44 -7.57 -6.41
N ALA A 15 -1.63 -8.18 -6.33
CA ALA A 15 -2.70 -7.96 -7.29
C ALA A 15 -3.22 -6.51 -7.23
N LEU A 16 -3.46 -5.99 -6.02
CA LEU A 16 -3.92 -4.61 -5.79
C LEU A 16 -2.87 -3.59 -6.21
N GLU A 17 -1.60 -3.80 -5.85
CA GLU A 17 -0.50 -2.93 -6.25
C GLU A 17 -0.45 -2.78 -7.79
N ARG A 18 -0.51 -3.91 -8.52
CA ARG A 18 -0.49 -3.90 -9.99
C ARG A 18 -1.70 -3.20 -10.58
N GLY A 19 -2.90 -3.44 -10.03
CA GLY A 19 -4.13 -2.81 -10.48
C GLY A 19 -4.09 -1.30 -10.29
N LEU A 20 -3.79 -0.84 -9.08
CA LEU A 20 -3.75 0.59 -8.74
C LEU A 20 -2.61 1.33 -9.46
N LYS A 21 -1.43 0.71 -9.63
CA LYS A 21 -0.34 1.32 -10.43
C LYS A 21 -0.73 1.49 -11.90
N ARG A 22 -1.51 0.56 -12.47
CA ARG A 22 -2.03 0.67 -13.85
C ARG A 22 -3.00 1.84 -14.02
N GLU A 23 -3.77 2.15 -12.98
CA GLU A 23 -4.65 3.33 -12.93
C GLU A 23 -3.89 4.65 -12.66
N GLY A 24 -2.56 4.60 -12.49
CA GLY A 24 -1.71 5.78 -12.33
C GLY A 24 -1.51 6.24 -10.87
N TYR A 25 -1.88 5.42 -9.88
CA TYR A 25 -1.63 5.72 -8.47
C TYR A 25 -0.19 5.38 -8.06
N ALA A 26 0.35 6.16 -7.12
CA ALA A 26 1.54 5.77 -6.38
C ALA A 26 1.10 4.82 -5.26
N VAL A 27 1.63 3.60 -5.24
CA VAL A 27 1.20 2.56 -4.31
C VAL A 27 2.40 2.07 -3.53
N ASP A 28 2.30 2.16 -2.21
CA ASP A 28 3.16 1.46 -1.27
C ASP A 28 2.35 0.29 -0.68
N THR A 29 3.03 -0.78 -0.30
CA THR A 29 2.39 -2.00 0.21
C THR A 29 2.97 -2.39 1.56
N ALA A 30 2.22 -3.07 2.42
CA ALA A 30 2.74 -3.65 3.65
C ALA A 30 2.04 -4.97 3.94
N THR A 31 2.78 -5.96 4.46
CA THR A 31 2.19 -7.27 4.82
C THR A 31 1.98 -7.46 6.32
N ARG A 32 2.38 -6.46 7.11
CA ARG A 32 2.28 -6.46 8.57
C ARG A 32 1.97 -5.06 9.08
N GLY A 33 1.26 -4.99 10.20
CA GLY A 33 0.88 -3.71 10.81
C GLY A 33 2.07 -2.83 11.18
N GLU A 34 3.17 -3.40 11.67
CA GLU A 34 4.38 -2.65 12.05
C GLU A 34 5.02 -1.94 10.84
N GLU A 35 5.08 -2.63 9.70
CA GLU A 35 5.56 -2.07 8.44
C GLU A 35 4.63 -0.96 7.94
N ALA A 36 3.31 -1.18 8.01
CA ALA A 36 2.32 -0.18 7.63
C ALA A 36 2.41 1.09 8.49
N LEU A 37 2.53 0.94 9.81
CA LEU A 37 2.69 2.04 10.75
C LEU A 37 3.97 2.82 10.49
N ALA A 38 5.09 2.13 10.27
CA ALA A 38 6.36 2.78 9.91
C ALA A 38 6.21 3.61 8.63
N LYS A 39 5.60 3.04 7.58
CA LYS A 39 5.37 3.73 6.31
C LYS A 39 4.44 4.94 6.45
N ALA A 40 3.34 4.79 7.17
CA ALA A 40 2.37 5.86 7.46
C ALA A 40 2.98 6.98 8.32
N SER A 41 3.96 6.67 9.15
CA SER A 41 4.67 7.67 9.97
C SER A 41 5.63 8.55 9.16
N TRP A 42 6.13 8.05 8.02
CA TRP A 42 7.13 8.75 7.20
C TRP A 42 6.50 9.52 6.04
N ASN A 43 5.37 9.05 5.51
CA ASN A 43 4.71 9.66 4.36
C ASN A 43 3.22 9.85 4.63
N PRO A 44 2.64 11.01 4.28
CA PRO A 44 1.19 11.14 4.22
C PRO A 44 0.63 10.30 3.07
N TYR A 45 -0.47 9.60 3.34
CA TYR A 45 -1.23 8.85 2.34
C TYR A 45 -2.62 9.47 2.19
N ASP A 46 -3.13 9.45 0.96
CA ASP A 46 -4.49 9.89 0.66
C ASP A 46 -5.52 8.81 1.02
N LEU A 47 -5.08 7.55 1.06
CA LEU A 47 -5.87 6.37 1.40
C LEU A 47 -4.96 5.28 1.99
N VAL A 48 -5.45 4.60 3.03
CA VAL A 48 -4.83 3.44 3.69
C VAL A 48 -5.87 2.34 3.79
#